data_AF-A0A1G8D308-F1
#
_entry.id   AF-A0A1G8D308-F1
#
_cell.length_a   1.000
_cell.length_b   1.000
_cell.length_c   1.000
_cell.angle_alpha   90.00
_cell.angle_beta   90.00
_cell.angle_gamma   90.00
#
_symmetry.space_group_name_H-M   'P 1'
#
loop_
_entity.id
_entity.type
_entity.pdbx_description
1 polymer ?
#
loop_
_entity_poly.entity_id
_entity_poly.type
_entity_poly.pdbx_seq_one_letter_code
_entity_poly.pdbx_strand_id
1 'polypeptide(L)'
;MHKKGLIILLLILATTIGYSQSENIKIKSEHLKEANYLKMDDFYLTHYLYIDLFLRENLFPTASPEEVSTILKAIKTYVSVDTPLEIEIEKPGDRNYVIKMAILKKDDGTELLIAFTNWSTKERKFEKEIKTENDSYTRWYFLNDNKMTYRKDMSAENDYETMSKSDLANAYLFDELSDNDTKIKSTIDDALEESNVTVVEDITSHLILLKHQIFLRDHDNIATQTDYINELIETNETEFDLRGVKMAFIATKFQIELMK
;
A
#
# COMPACT_ATOMS: atom_id res chain seq x y z
N MET A 1 29.50 30.06 -38.66
CA MET A 1 28.11 29.52 -38.61
C MET A 1 27.91 28.33 -37.65
N HIS A 2 28.89 27.94 -36.82
CA HIS A 2 28.77 26.72 -35.98
C HIS A 2 28.26 26.90 -34.54
N LYS A 3 28.12 28.13 -34.02
CA LYS A 3 27.63 28.34 -32.64
C LYS A 3 26.10 28.31 -32.50
N LYS A 4 25.34 28.53 -33.58
CA LYS A 4 23.87 28.54 -33.54
C LYS A 4 23.24 27.14 -33.59
N GLY A 5 23.91 26.15 -34.19
CA GLY A 5 23.43 24.77 -34.24
C GLY A 5 23.55 24.04 -32.89
N LEU A 6 24.59 24.34 -32.11
CA LEU A 6 24.82 23.71 -30.81
C LEU A 6 23.75 24.09 -29.77
N ILE A 7 23.25 25.33 -29.83
CA ILE A 7 22.22 25.84 -28.90
C ILE A 7 20.86 25.19 -29.18
N ILE A 8 20.53 24.93 -30.45
CA ILE A 8 19.28 24.24 -30.82
C ILE A 8 19.30 22.78 -30.39
N LEU A 9 20.46 22.10 -30.48
CA LEU A 9 20.61 20.72 -30.01
C LEU A 9 20.49 20.60 -28.47
N LEU A 10 21.05 21.57 -27.73
CA LEU A 10 20.94 21.66 -26.27
C LEU A 10 19.51 21.99 -25.81
N LEU A 11 18.74 22.76 -26.59
CA LEU A 11 17.34 23.06 -26.30
C LEU A 11 16.41 21.87 -26.52
N ILE A 12 16.72 20.98 -27.47
CA ILE A 12 15.96 19.73 -27.70
C ILE A 12 16.20 18.72 -26.57
N LEU A 13 17.42 18.68 -26.01
CA LEU A 13 17.75 17.87 -24.82
C LEU A 13 17.07 18.37 -23.53
N ALA A 14 16.62 19.62 -23.48
CA ALA A 14 15.95 20.19 -22.32
C ALA A 14 14.41 20.01 -22.34
N THR A 15 13.81 19.61 -23.47
CA THR A 15 12.36 19.36 -23.56
C THR A 15 11.94 17.93 -23.21
N THR A 16 12.90 17.03 -23.02
CA THR A 16 12.63 15.76 -22.33
C THR A 16 12.78 16.00 -20.83
N ILE A 17 11.80 16.69 -20.24
CA ILE A 17 11.49 16.45 -18.83
C ILE A 17 10.93 15.03 -18.80
N GLY A 18 11.86 14.06 -18.84
CA GLY A 18 11.56 12.69 -18.50
C GLY A 18 11.18 12.75 -17.03
N TYR A 19 9.89 12.57 -16.76
CA TYR A 19 9.48 12.01 -15.49
C TYR A 19 10.45 10.87 -15.18
N SER A 20 10.99 10.83 -13.96
CA SER A 20 11.75 9.70 -13.47
C SER A 20 10.87 8.45 -13.62
N GLN A 21 10.96 7.82 -14.79
CA GLN A 21 10.39 6.54 -15.11
C GLN A 21 11.55 5.60 -14.82
N SER A 22 11.39 4.73 -13.81
CA SER A 22 12.17 3.50 -13.75
C SER A 22 12.11 2.84 -15.13
N GLU A 23 13.22 2.27 -15.62
CA GLU A 23 13.34 1.73 -16.99
C GLU A 23 12.18 0.79 -17.37
N ASN A 24 11.55 0.16 -16.38
CA ASN A 24 10.47 -0.81 -16.54
C ASN A 24 9.04 -0.27 -16.28
N ILE A 25 8.87 0.98 -15.83
CA ILE A 25 7.57 1.53 -15.42
C ILE A 25 7.13 2.65 -16.35
N LYS A 26 5.99 2.47 -17.02
CA LYS A 26 5.42 3.41 -17.99
C LYS A 26 4.06 3.90 -17.50
N ILE A 27 3.92 5.22 -17.36
CA ILE A 27 2.62 5.84 -17.08
C ILE A 27 1.93 6.11 -18.42
N LYS A 28 0.73 5.55 -18.62
CA LYS A 28 0.02 5.49 -19.91
C LYS A 28 -1.15 6.46 -20.07
N SER A 29 -1.55 7.18 -19.03
CA SER A 29 -2.71 8.07 -19.13
C SER A 29 -2.47 9.22 -20.11
N GLU A 30 -3.42 9.45 -21.01
CA GLU A 30 -3.45 10.63 -21.85
C GLU A 30 -3.75 11.88 -21.00
N HIS A 31 -3.08 12.99 -21.29
CA HIS A 31 -3.29 14.28 -20.58
C HIS A 31 -3.09 14.23 -19.06
N LEU A 32 -2.03 13.54 -18.58
CA LEU A 32 -1.62 13.57 -17.18
C LEU A 32 -1.56 15.00 -16.65
N LYS A 33 -2.43 15.30 -15.70
CA LYS A 33 -2.42 16.54 -14.93
C LYS A 33 -2.12 16.19 -13.49
N GLU A 34 -1.12 16.85 -12.91
CA GLU A 34 -0.91 16.77 -11.47
C GLU A 34 -2.16 17.31 -10.76
N ALA A 35 -2.85 16.41 -10.08
CA ALA A 35 -4.10 16.70 -9.39
C ALA A 35 -3.93 16.68 -7.87
N ASN A 36 -3.02 15.83 -7.36
CA ASN A 36 -2.81 15.60 -5.94
C ASN A 36 -4.16 15.40 -5.20
N TYR A 37 -5.06 14.67 -5.83
CA TYR A 37 -6.45 14.53 -5.39
C TYR A 37 -6.52 13.79 -4.05
N LEU A 38 -5.75 12.72 -3.96
CA LEU A 38 -5.67 11.82 -2.82
C LEU A 38 -5.05 12.53 -1.61
N LYS A 39 -5.83 12.66 -0.51
CA LYS A 39 -5.44 13.39 0.71
C LYS A 39 -5.00 12.49 1.87
N MET A 40 -5.04 11.19 1.70
CA MET A 40 -4.69 10.25 2.75
C MET A 40 -3.21 10.34 3.16
N ASP A 41 -2.97 10.01 4.42
CA ASP A 41 -1.64 9.82 4.97
C ASP A 41 -0.88 8.73 4.19
N ASP A 42 0.42 8.94 3.99
CA ASP A 42 1.26 7.98 3.26
C ASP A 42 1.32 6.61 3.93
N PHE A 43 1.10 6.53 5.25
CA PHE A 43 0.97 5.28 5.97
C PHE A 43 -0.15 4.41 5.39
N TYR A 44 -1.38 4.94 5.29
CA TYR A 44 -2.53 4.19 4.79
C TYR A 44 -2.38 3.86 3.32
N LEU A 45 -1.95 4.82 2.51
CA LEU A 45 -1.74 4.61 1.07
C LEU A 45 -0.72 3.50 0.82
N THR A 46 0.42 3.58 1.50
CA THR A 46 1.50 2.59 1.35
C THR A 46 1.07 1.22 1.87
N HIS A 47 0.47 1.17 3.05
CA HIS A 47 0.03 -0.08 3.69
C HIS A 47 -0.85 -0.92 2.75
N TYR A 48 -1.93 -0.32 2.26
CA TYR A 48 -2.90 -1.01 1.44
C TYR A 48 -2.37 -1.29 0.04
N LEU A 49 -1.88 -0.27 -0.67
CA LEU A 49 -1.53 -0.43 -2.08
C LEU A 49 -0.31 -1.32 -2.27
N TYR A 50 0.67 -1.31 -1.36
CA TYR A 50 1.80 -2.22 -1.45
C TYR A 50 1.36 -3.68 -1.35
N ILE A 51 0.55 -4.00 -0.33
CA ILE A 51 0.04 -5.36 -0.13
C ILE A 51 -0.80 -5.80 -1.33
N ASP A 52 -1.74 -4.96 -1.75
CA ASP A 52 -2.75 -5.37 -2.73
C ASP A 52 -2.28 -5.32 -4.18
N LEU A 53 -1.28 -4.50 -4.54
CA LEU A 53 -0.78 -4.37 -5.92
C LEU A 53 0.51 -5.14 -6.19
N PHE A 54 1.22 -5.60 -5.16
CA PHE A 54 2.53 -6.27 -5.35
C PHE A 54 2.58 -7.65 -4.71
N LEU A 55 2.16 -7.77 -3.45
CA LEU A 55 2.33 -9.00 -2.69
C LEU A 55 1.18 -9.99 -2.87
N ARG A 56 -0.06 -9.52 -2.78
CA ARG A 56 -1.24 -10.37 -2.92
C ARG A 56 -1.32 -10.93 -4.33
N GLU A 57 -1.75 -12.18 -4.47
CA GLU A 57 -1.71 -12.94 -5.73
C GLU A 57 -0.32 -13.07 -6.36
N ASN A 58 0.75 -12.72 -5.63
CA ASN A 58 2.13 -12.74 -6.13
C ASN A 58 2.32 -11.89 -7.41
N LEU A 59 1.66 -10.73 -7.46
CA LEU A 59 1.59 -9.88 -8.66
C LEU A 59 2.97 -9.37 -9.10
N PHE A 60 3.75 -8.84 -8.15
CA PHE A 60 5.11 -8.38 -8.40
C PHE A 60 5.96 -8.41 -7.11
N PRO A 61 6.25 -9.61 -6.57
CA PRO A 61 6.93 -9.77 -5.27
C PRO A 61 8.40 -9.32 -5.26
N THR A 62 9.00 -9.16 -6.44
CA THR A 62 10.41 -8.77 -6.60
C THR A 62 10.58 -7.28 -6.85
N ALA A 63 9.50 -6.49 -6.76
CA ALA A 63 9.57 -5.05 -6.96
C ALA A 63 10.52 -4.41 -5.95
N SER A 64 11.43 -3.58 -6.44
CA SER A 64 12.33 -2.80 -5.60
C SER A 64 11.57 -1.67 -4.87
N PRO A 65 12.12 -1.17 -3.74
CA PRO A 65 11.56 0.00 -3.06
C PRO A 65 11.40 1.22 -3.98
N GLU A 66 12.33 1.43 -4.91
CA GLU A 66 12.27 2.52 -5.89
C GLU A 66 11.09 2.36 -6.87
N GLU A 67 10.88 1.15 -7.39
CA GLU A 67 9.75 0.84 -8.27
C GLU A 67 8.42 1.04 -7.56
N VAL A 68 8.27 0.51 -6.35
CA VAL A 68 7.06 0.67 -5.54
C VAL A 68 6.83 2.14 -5.21
N SER A 69 7.85 2.86 -4.74
CA SER A 69 7.77 4.29 -4.43
C SER A 69 7.35 5.12 -5.66
N THR A 70 7.90 4.81 -6.84
CA THR A 70 7.54 5.46 -8.11
C THR A 70 6.07 5.28 -8.43
N ILE A 71 5.54 4.06 -8.28
CA ILE A 71 4.14 3.74 -8.53
C ILE A 71 3.23 4.46 -7.53
N LEU A 72 3.53 4.37 -6.23
CA LEU A 72 2.72 5.03 -5.19
C LEU A 72 2.69 6.55 -5.35
N LYS A 73 3.83 7.16 -5.70
CA LYS A 73 3.92 8.59 -6.02
C LYS A 73 3.09 8.94 -7.25
N ALA A 74 3.18 8.17 -8.33
CA ALA A 74 2.35 8.40 -9.51
C ALA A 74 0.86 8.34 -9.19
N ILE A 75 0.43 7.35 -8.38
CA ILE A 75 -0.96 7.23 -7.91
C ILE A 75 -1.38 8.47 -7.13
N LYS A 76 -0.58 8.89 -6.14
CA LYS A 76 -0.90 10.06 -5.30
C LYS A 76 -0.93 11.38 -6.09
N THR A 77 -0.03 11.54 -7.06
CA THR A 77 0.10 12.78 -7.84
C THR A 77 -0.97 12.93 -8.92
N TYR A 78 -1.27 11.87 -9.67
CA TYR A 78 -2.02 12.00 -10.94
C TYR A 78 -3.46 11.51 -10.88
N VAL A 79 -3.81 10.59 -9.98
CA VAL A 79 -5.18 10.08 -9.91
C VAL A 79 -6.13 11.21 -9.54
N SER A 80 -7.25 11.31 -10.27
CA SER A 80 -8.37 12.18 -9.92
C SER A 80 -9.68 11.62 -10.47
N VAL A 81 -10.77 12.31 -10.21
CA VAL A 81 -12.11 12.01 -10.74
C VAL A 81 -12.11 12.05 -12.27
N ASP A 82 -11.47 13.07 -12.84
CA ASP A 82 -11.48 13.33 -14.27
C ASP A 82 -10.38 12.59 -15.03
N THR A 83 -9.36 12.12 -14.32
CA THR A 83 -8.15 11.52 -14.90
C THR A 83 -7.84 10.19 -14.22
N PRO A 84 -8.32 9.06 -14.79
CA PRO A 84 -7.86 7.76 -14.34
C PRO A 84 -6.37 7.59 -14.65
N LEU A 85 -5.66 6.90 -13.76
CA LEU A 85 -4.24 6.60 -13.95
C LEU A 85 -4.07 5.18 -14.48
N GLU A 86 -3.32 5.01 -15.56
CA GLU A 86 -2.86 3.69 -16.01
C GLU A 86 -1.33 3.62 -15.91
N ILE A 87 -0.84 2.55 -15.30
CA ILE A 87 0.58 2.25 -15.13
C ILE A 87 0.80 0.85 -15.73
N GLU A 88 1.82 0.74 -16.57
CA GLU A 88 2.32 -0.53 -17.08
C GLU A 88 3.72 -0.79 -16.52
N ILE A 89 3.93 -2.02 -16.07
CA ILE A 89 5.20 -2.53 -15.57
C ILE A 89 5.64 -3.64 -16.51
N GLU A 90 6.82 -3.47 -17.09
CA GLU A 90 7.43 -4.43 -17.99
C GLU A 90 7.83 -5.72 -17.25
N LYS A 91 7.40 -6.87 -17.76
CA LYS A 91 7.77 -8.19 -17.20
C LYS A 91 8.47 -9.02 -18.27
N PRO A 92 9.81 -9.05 -18.30
CA PRO A 92 10.56 -9.76 -19.33
C PRO A 92 10.17 -11.25 -19.42
N GLY A 93 9.83 -11.71 -20.63
CA GLY A 93 9.44 -13.11 -20.86
C GLY A 93 8.00 -13.46 -20.43
N ASP A 94 7.24 -12.48 -19.92
CA ASP A 94 5.83 -12.62 -19.55
C ASP A 94 5.04 -11.44 -20.12
N ARG A 95 3.74 -11.40 -19.86
CA ARG A 95 2.91 -10.24 -20.17
C ARG A 95 3.14 -9.15 -19.13
N ASN A 96 3.23 -7.91 -19.61
CA ASN A 96 3.33 -6.73 -18.76
C ASN A 96 2.18 -6.67 -17.75
N TYR A 97 2.52 -6.21 -16.55
CA TYR A 97 1.54 -5.99 -15.50
C TYR A 97 0.94 -4.58 -15.64
N VAL A 98 -0.38 -4.50 -15.71
CA VAL A 98 -1.10 -3.24 -15.89
C VAL A 98 -1.95 -2.97 -14.66
N ILE A 99 -1.78 -1.77 -14.10
CA ILE A 99 -2.56 -1.23 -12.98
C ILE A 99 -3.34 -0.04 -13.51
N LYS A 100 -4.65 -0.02 -13.27
CA LYS A 100 -5.51 1.13 -13.55
C LYS A 100 -6.20 1.61 -12.29
N MET A 101 -6.04 2.89 -11.99
CA MET A 101 -6.65 3.55 -10.84
C MET A 101 -7.74 4.50 -11.29
N ALA A 102 -8.87 4.49 -10.59
CA ALA A 102 -9.99 5.40 -10.84
C ALA A 102 -10.61 5.86 -9.53
N ILE A 103 -11.20 7.06 -9.53
CA ILE A 103 -12.04 7.56 -8.43
C ILE A 103 -13.50 7.40 -8.81
N LEU A 104 -14.29 6.81 -7.92
CA LEU A 104 -15.75 6.78 -8.02
C LEU A 104 -16.33 7.62 -6.89
N LYS A 105 -17.14 8.63 -7.25
CA LYS A 105 -17.98 9.36 -6.30
C LYS A 105 -19.41 8.85 -6.37
N LYS A 106 -20.00 8.56 -5.23
CA LYS A 106 -21.42 8.23 -5.11
C LYS A 106 -22.23 9.47 -4.78
N ASP A 107 -23.54 9.41 -5.03
CA ASP A 107 -24.47 10.51 -4.77
C ASP A 107 -24.58 10.86 -3.27
N ASP A 108 -24.27 9.90 -2.38
CA ASP A 108 -24.24 10.09 -0.93
C ASP A 108 -22.96 10.78 -0.42
N GLY A 109 -22.04 11.14 -1.31
CA GLY A 109 -20.76 11.76 -0.98
C GLY A 109 -19.63 10.76 -0.72
N THR A 110 -19.89 9.45 -0.73
CA THR A 110 -18.83 8.44 -0.61
C THR A 110 -17.87 8.52 -1.78
N GLU A 111 -16.57 8.55 -1.49
CA GLU A 111 -15.51 8.49 -2.49
C GLU A 111 -14.72 7.19 -2.37
N LEU A 112 -14.51 6.53 -3.51
CA LEU A 112 -13.75 5.28 -3.60
C LEU A 112 -12.57 5.43 -4.54
N LEU A 113 -11.38 5.00 -4.10
CA LEU A 113 -10.28 4.68 -5.00
C LEU A 113 -10.40 3.22 -5.42
N ILE A 114 -10.44 2.97 -6.73
CA ILE A 114 -10.55 1.62 -7.28
C ILE A 114 -9.29 1.31 -8.05
N ALA A 115 -8.64 0.20 -7.69
CA ALA A 115 -7.51 -0.36 -8.40
C ALA A 115 -7.95 -1.59 -9.19
N PHE A 116 -7.78 -1.54 -10.51
CA PHE A 116 -7.97 -2.66 -11.40
C PHE A 116 -6.63 -3.16 -11.88
N THR A 117 -6.53 -4.46 -12.12
CA THR A 117 -5.35 -5.04 -12.73
C THR A 117 -5.69 -5.97 -13.88
N ASN A 118 -4.70 -6.23 -14.74
CA ASN A 118 -4.84 -7.24 -15.78
C ASN A 118 -4.58 -8.67 -15.27
N TRP A 119 -4.40 -8.90 -13.97
CA TRP A 119 -4.34 -10.26 -13.42
C TRP A 119 -5.73 -10.88 -13.38
N SER A 120 -5.91 -12.05 -14.00
CA SER A 120 -7.13 -12.84 -13.88
C SER A 120 -7.06 -13.71 -12.63
N THR A 121 -7.98 -13.52 -11.68
CA THR A 121 -8.05 -14.40 -10.48
C THR A 121 -8.49 -15.82 -10.83
N LYS A 122 -9.28 -15.97 -11.90
CA LYS A 122 -9.74 -17.25 -12.41
C LYS A 122 -8.63 -18.03 -13.12
N GLU A 123 -7.96 -17.40 -14.08
CA GLU A 123 -6.95 -18.06 -14.94
C GLU A 123 -5.54 -18.02 -14.32
N ARG A 124 -5.34 -17.23 -13.25
CA ARG A 124 -4.06 -17.04 -12.55
C ARG A 124 -2.91 -16.65 -13.47
N LYS A 125 -3.16 -15.67 -14.35
CA LYS A 125 -2.18 -15.12 -15.28
C LYS A 125 -2.52 -13.67 -15.64
N PHE A 126 -1.53 -12.95 -16.16
CA PHE A 126 -1.73 -11.62 -16.72
C PHE A 126 -2.42 -11.69 -18.09
N GLU A 127 -3.52 -10.95 -18.22
CA GLU A 127 -4.32 -10.81 -19.43
C GLU A 127 -3.94 -9.54 -20.22
N LYS A 128 -4.40 -9.46 -21.47
CA LYS A 128 -3.95 -8.42 -22.41
C LYS A 128 -4.53 -7.08 -22.02
N GLU A 129 -5.75 -7.13 -21.55
CA GLU A 129 -6.59 -5.99 -21.25
C GLU A 129 -7.31 -6.29 -19.92
N ILE A 130 -7.58 -5.23 -19.16
CA ILE A 130 -8.40 -5.29 -17.96
C ILE A 130 -9.85 -5.41 -18.40
N LYS A 131 -10.50 -6.53 -18.05
CA LYS A 131 -11.88 -6.84 -18.48
C LYS A 131 -12.64 -7.53 -17.36
N THR A 132 -13.90 -7.17 -17.20
CA THR A 132 -14.77 -7.80 -16.20
C THR A 132 -14.96 -9.29 -16.50
N GLU A 133 -15.02 -9.69 -17.77
CA GLU A 133 -15.17 -11.09 -18.19
C GLU A 133 -13.96 -11.96 -17.82
N ASN A 134 -12.79 -11.34 -17.61
CA ASN A 134 -11.57 -12.04 -17.22
C ASN A 134 -11.47 -12.27 -15.70
N ASP A 135 -12.46 -11.83 -14.93
CA ASP A 135 -12.38 -11.79 -13.47
C ASP A 135 -11.10 -11.04 -13.03
N SER A 136 -10.93 -9.84 -13.59
CA SER A 136 -9.77 -8.98 -13.31
C SER A 136 -9.70 -8.65 -11.83
N TYR A 137 -8.56 -8.93 -11.21
CA TYR A 137 -8.32 -8.61 -9.81
C TYR A 137 -8.51 -7.12 -9.55
N THR A 138 -9.46 -6.83 -8.67
CA THR A 138 -9.93 -5.47 -8.38
C THR A 138 -9.97 -5.23 -6.87
N ARG A 139 -9.58 -4.03 -6.44
CA ARG A 139 -9.62 -3.55 -5.05
C ARG A 139 -10.25 -2.17 -4.98
N TRP A 140 -10.94 -1.91 -3.88
CA TRP A 140 -11.74 -0.71 -3.66
C TRP A 140 -11.44 -0.22 -2.26
N TYR A 141 -11.09 1.05 -2.13
CA TYR A 141 -10.74 1.68 -0.87
C TYR A 141 -11.62 2.90 -0.66
N PHE A 142 -12.19 3.01 0.53
CA PHE A 142 -12.94 4.19 0.96
C PHE A 142 -11.96 5.31 1.29
N LEU A 143 -12.23 6.50 0.79
CA LEU A 143 -11.44 7.70 1.03
C LEU A 143 -12.15 8.54 2.10
N ASN A 144 -11.61 8.53 3.31
CA ASN A 144 -12.21 9.18 4.48
C ASN A 144 -11.21 10.21 5.03
N ASP A 145 -11.30 11.44 4.53
CA ASP A 145 -10.35 12.52 4.83
C ASP A 145 -8.87 12.12 4.62
N ASN A 146 -8.12 11.97 5.71
CA ASN A 146 -6.72 11.55 5.70
C ASN A 146 -6.54 10.03 5.82
N LYS A 147 -7.62 9.26 5.97
CA LYS A 147 -7.60 7.80 6.00
C LYS A 147 -8.01 7.22 4.65
N MET A 148 -7.45 6.05 4.36
CA MET A 148 -7.89 5.20 3.26
C MET A 148 -8.16 3.83 3.85
N THR A 149 -9.36 3.30 3.69
CA THR A 149 -9.80 2.08 4.38
C THR A 149 -10.25 1.05 3.38
N TYR A 150 -9.73 -0.18 3.49
CA TYR A 150 -10.23 -1.28 2.67
C TYR A 150 -11.60 -1.74 3.17
N ARG A 151 -12.49 -2.16 2.27
CA ARG A 151 -13.88 -2.51 2.61
C ARG A 151 -14.01 -3.41 3.84
N LYS A 152 -13.16 -4.44 3.98
CA LYS A 152 -13.25 -5.38 5.11
C LYS A 152 -12.83 -4.78 6.46
N ASP A 153 -12.10 -3.68 6.43
CA ASP A 153 -11.61 -3.00 7.63
C ASP A 153 -12.57 -1.88 8.07
N MET A 154 -13.66 -1.66 7.30
CA MET A 154 -14.70 -0.71 7.68
C MET A 154 -15.36 -1.14 8.99
N SER A 155 -15.69 -0.18 9.86
CA SER A 155 -16.30 -0.45 11.15
C SER A 155 -17.61 -1.24 11.05
N ALA A 156 -18.43 -0.95 10.05
CA ALA A 156 -19.70 -1.64 9.80
C ALA A 156 -19.55 -3.13 9.42
N GLU A 157 -18.36 -3.56 9.01
CA GLU A 157 -18.04 -4.94 8.67
C GLU A 157 -17.40 -5.71 9.83
N ASN A 158 -17.19 -5.05 10.98
CA ASN A 158 -16.47 -5.57 12.13
C ASN A 158 -17.34 -5.56 13.39
N ASP A 159 -17.23 -6.63 14.18
CA ASP A 159 -17.87 -6.71 15.50
C ASP A 159 -16.80 -6.48 16.58
N TYR A 160 -16.65 -5.23 17.00
CA TYR A 160 -15.66 -4.83 18.00
C TYR A 160 -15.90 -5.46 19.38
N GLU A 161 -17.13 -5.92 19.68
CA GLU A 161 -17.44 -6.47 21.00
C GLU A 161 -16.85 -7.86 21.22
N THR A 162 -16.56 -8.59 20.13
CA THR A 162 -16.11 -9.98 20.19
C THR A 162 -14.65 -10.17 19.80
N MET A 163 -13.97 -9.11 19.36
CA MET A 163 -12.55 -9.14 18.99
C MET A 163 -11.63 -9.36 20.20
N SER A 164 -10.49 -10.01 19.98
CA SER A 164 -9.38 -9.94 20.93
C SER A 164 -8.88 -8.50 21.02
N LYS A 165 -8.12 -8.17 22.07
CA LYS A 165 -7.57 -6.82 22.21
C LYS A 165 -6.62 -6.46 21.07
N SER A 166 -5.83 -7.42 20.59
CA SER A 166 -4.93 -7.19 19.46
C SER A 166 -5.72 -6.96 18.16
N ASP A 167 -6.75 -7.76 17.90
CA ASP A 167 -7.62 -7.59 16.72
C ASP A 167 -8.35 -6.25 16.77
N LEU A 168 -8.83 -5.84 17.95
CA LEU A 168 -9.48 -4.55 18.16
C LEU A 168 -8.50 -3.38 17.94
N ALA A 169 -7.27 -3.49 18.46
CA ALA A 169 -6.23 -2.49 18.23
C ALA A 169 -5.89 -2.35 16.74
N ASN A 170 -5.80 -3.47 16.02
CA ASN A 170 -5.59 -3.47 14.58
C ASN A 170 -6.79 -2.87 13.83
N ALA A 171 -8.01 -3.19 14.25
CA ALA A 171 -9.22 -2.62 13.66
C ALA A 171 -9.25 -1.09 13.83
N TYR A 172 -9.04 -0.57 15.04
CA TYR A 172 -8.99 0.88 15.28
C TYR A 172 -7.89 1.59 14.49
N LEU A 173 -6.75 0.94 14.27
CA LEU A 173 -5.65 1.53 13.49
C LEU A 173 -6.03 1.74 12.02
N PHE A 174 -6.86 0.87 11.45
CA PHE A 174 -7.15 0.79 10.02
C PHE A 174 -8.59 1.15 9.62
N ASP A 175 -9.51 1.23 10.57
CA ASP A 175 -10.88 1.65 10.34
C ASP A 175 -10.96 3.11 9.87
N GLU A 176 -12.13 3.48 9.39
CA GLU A 176 -12.46 4.82 8.93
C GLU A 176 -12.80 5.82 10.04
N LEU A 177 -12.98 5.36 11.29
CA LEU A 177 -13.57 6.16 12.35
C LEU A 177 -12.50 6.94 13.11
N SER A 178 -12.42 8.26 12.90
CA SER A 178 -11.47 9.11 13.63
C SER A 178 -11.67 9.10 15.15
N ASP A 179 -12.90 8.83 15.63
CA ASP A 179 -13.17 8.71 17.06
C ASP A 179 -12.40 7.56 17.73
N ASN A 180 -12.06 6.52 16.96
CA ASN A 180 -11.29 5.39 17.45
C ASN A 180 -9.78 5.66 17.52
N ASP A 181 -9.27 6.69 16.83
CA ASP A 181 -7.84 7.02 16.81
C ASP A 181 -7.28 7.27 18.21
N THR A 182 -8.09 7.91 19.07
CA THR A 182 -7.72 8.22 20.45
C THR A 182 -7.59 6.98 21.35
N LYS A 183 -8.15 5.84 20.92
CA LYS A 183 -8.16 4.58 21.68
C LYS A 183 -7.05 3.62 21.25
N ILE A 184 -6.47 3.81 20.06
CA ILE A 184 -5.48 2.89 19.48
C ILE A 184 -4.37 2.57 20.49
N LYS A 185 -3.72 3.60 21.05
CA LYS A 185 -2.58 3.40 21.96
C LYS A 185 -2.96 2.60 23.22
N SER A 186 -4.07 2.95 23.88
CA SER A 186 -4.51 2.23 25.08
C SER A 186 -4.90 0.79 24.77
N THR A 187 -5.54 0.53 23.63
CA THR A 187 -5.91 -0.84 23.24
C THR A 187 -4.69 -1.69 22.89
N ILE A 188 -3.66 -1.10 22.28
CA ILE A 188 -2.36 -1.76 22.07
C ILE A 188 -1.71 -2.09 23.42
N ASP A 189 -1.67 -1.15 24.35
CA ASP A 189 -1.08 -1.37 25.67
C ASP A 189 -1.80 -2.49 26.42
N ASP A 190 -3.14 -2.48 26.41
CA ASP A 190 -3.95 -3.53 27.02
C ASP A 190 -3.72 -4.91 26.39
N ALA A 191 -3.39 -4.98 25.09
CA ALA A 191 -3.07 -6.23 24.39
C ALA A 191 -1.67 -6.74 24.76
N LEU A 192 -0.69 -5.84 24.90
CA LEU A 192 0.68 -6.17 25.30
C LEU A 192 0.78 -6.60 26.78
N GLU A 193 -0.12 -6.13 27.64
CA GLU A 193 -0.21 -6.54 29.04
C GLU A 193 -1.01 -7.84 29.26
N GLU A 194 -1.60 -8.41 28.20
CA GLU A 194 -2.44 -9.59 28.32
C GLU A 194 -1.62 -10.85 28.65
N SER A 195 -1.89 -11.45 29.80
CA SER A 195 -1.22 -12.67 30.24
C SER A 195 -1.76 -13.92 29.53
N ASN A 196 -0.90 -14.92 29.30
CA ASN A 196 -1.23 -16.22 28.69
C ASN A 196 -1.65 -16.17 27.21
N VAL A 197 -1.21 -15.14 26.48
CA VAL A 197 -1.33 -15.09 25.02
C VAL A 197 -0.42 -16.12 24.35
N THR A 198 -0.77 -16.52 23.13
CA THR A 198 0.12 -17.38 22.31
C THR A 198 1.30 -16.56 21.78
N VAL A 199 2.39 -17.22 21.41
CA VAL A 199 3.54 -16.55 20.76
C VAL A 199 3.13 -15.80 19.48
N VAL A 200 2.18 -16.36 18.72
CA VAL A 200 1.66 -15.71 17.50
C VAL A 200 0.92 -14.41 17.86
N GLU A 201 0.11 -14.44 18.92
CA GLU A 201 -0.66 -13.29 19.39
C GLU A 201 0.24 -12.20 19.98
N ASP A 202 1.29 -12.59 20.71
CA ASP A 202 2.31 -11.70 21.25
C ASP A 202 3.05 -10.95 20.12
N ILE A 203 3.58 -11.70 19.14
CA ILE A 203 4.21 -11.11 17.95
C ILE A 203 3.22 -10.21 17.19
N THR A 204 1.95 -10.61 17.08
CA THR A 204 0.91 -9.81 16.41
C THR A 204 0.68 -8.48 17.12
N SER A 205 0.57 -8.48 18.45
CA SER A 205 0.40 -7.26 19.25
C SER A 205 1.59 -6.31 19.09
N HIS A 206 2.81 -6.84 19.09
CA HIS A 206 4.02 -6.07 18.82
C HIS A 206 4.09 -5.55 17.37
N LEU A 207 3.61 -6.31 16.38
CA LEU A 207 3.50 -5.83 15.00
C LEU A 207 2.49 -4.68 14.85
N ILE A 208 1.40 -4.71 15.60
CA ILE A 208 0.41 -3.61 15.62
C ILE A 208 1.03 -2.36 16.25
N LEU A 209 1.78 -2.51 17.35
CA LEU A 209 2.56 -1.42 17.94
C LEU A 209 3.53 -0.81 16.92
N LEU A 210 4.28 -1.64 16.18
CA LEU A 210 5.19 -1.16 15.14
C LEU A 210 4.45 -0.37 14.06
N LYS A 211 3.32 -0.87 13.55
CA LYS A 211 2.51 -0.14 12.56
C LYS A 211 2.01 1.20 13.09
N HIS A 212 1.59 1.26 14.36
CA HIS A 212 1.17 2.51 14.99
C HIS A 212 2.35 3.49 15.15
N GLN A 213 3.55 3.03 15.50
CA GLN A 213 4.75 3.87 15.54
C GLN A 213 5.14 4.40 14.16
N ILE A 214 4.98 3.60 13.10
CA ILE A 214 5.15 4.04 11.70
C ILE A 214 4.14 5.13 11.37
N PHE A 215 2.87 4.94 11.72
CA PHE A 215 1.83 5.96 11.54
C PHE A 215 2.20 7.27 12.23
N LEU A 216 2.72 7.22 13.46
CA LEU A 216 3.17 8.40 14.21
C LEU A 216 4.52 8.99 13.75
N ARG A 217 5.23 8.34 12.82
CA ARG A 217 6.59 8.72 12.38
C ARG A 217 7.62 8.73 13.52
N ASP A 218 7.46 7.81 14.47
CA ASP A 218 8.33 7.68 15.64
C ASP A 218 9.60 6.88 15.30
N HIS A 219 10.53 7.51 14.58
CA HIS A 219 11.70 6.84 14.00
C HIS A 219 12.57 6.10 15.01
N ASP A 220 12.71 6.63 16.24
CA ASP A 220 13.52 6.02 17.29
C ASP A 220 12.89 4.69 17.75
N ASN A 221 11.58 4.70 18.03
CA ASN A 221 10.88 3.51 18.48
C ASN A 221 10.66 2.48 17.36
N ILE A 222 10.52 2.91 16.09
CA ILE A 222 10.40 2.01 14.94
C ILE A 222 11.60 1.05 14.86
N ALA A 223 12.82 1.56 15.04
CA ALA A 223 14.02 0.74 14.97
C ALA A 223 14.07 -0.28 16.11
N THR A 224 13.88 0.18 17.36
CA THR A 224 13.87 -0.69 18.54
C THR A 224 12.80 -1.78 18.46
N GLN A 225 11.58 -1.42 18.04
CA GLN A 225 10.47 -2.35 17.93
C GLN A 225 10.69 -3.35 16.79
N THR A 226 11.32 -2.94 15.68
CA THR A 226 11.69 -3.85 14.59
C THR A 226 12.70 -4.90 15.06
N ASP A 227 13.74 -4.50 15.78
CA ASP A 227 14.75 -5.43 16.29
C ASP A 227 14.14 -6.42 17.28
N TYR A 228 13.28 -5.95 18.17
CA TYR A 228 12.59 -6.79 19.15
C TYR A 228 11.70 -7.86 18.49
N ILE A 229 10.88 -7.48 17.49
CA ILE A 229 10.04 -8.45 16.77
C ILE A 229 10.90 -9.46 16.02
N ASN A 230 12.04 -9.03 15.48
CA ASN A 230 12.97 -9.94 14.80
C ASN A 230 13.53 -10.99 15.77
N GLU A 231 13.96 -10.58 16.96
CA GLU A 231 14.42 -11.49 18.02
C GLU A 231 13.30 -12.46 18.47
N LEU A 232 12.07 -11.97 18.66
CA LEU A 232 10.92 -12.81 19.01
C LEU A 232 10.65 -13.88 17.95
N ILE A 233 10.68 -13.52 16.66
CA ILE A 233 10.48 -14.48 15.58
C ILE A 233 11.62 -15.51 15.54
N GLU A 234 12.87 -15.07 15.62
CA GLU A 234 14.05 -15.96 15.57
C GLU A 234 14.10 -16.93 16.76
N THR A 235 13.73 -16.46 17.95
CA THR A 235 13.71 -17.30 19.17
C THR A 235 12.65 -18.41 19.09
N ASN A 236 11.55 -18.18 18.37
CA ASN A 236 10.38 -19.06 18.38
C ASN A 236 10.16 -19.83 17.05
N GLU A 237 10.98 -19.61 16.02
CA GLU A 237 10.71 -20.14 14.67
C GLU A 237 10.76 -21.68 14.57
N THR A 238 11.40 -22.35 15.52
CA THR A 238 11.52 -23.81 15.55
C THR A 238 10.33 -24.50 16.22
N GLU A 239 9.60 -23.78 17.09
CA GLU A 239 8.54 -24.33 17.94
C GLU A 239 7.14 -24.01 17.41
N PHE A 240 6.98 -22.91 16.68
CA PHE A 240 5.68 -22.41 16.22
C PHE A 240 5.63 -22.17 14.71
N ASP A 241 4.46 -22.34 14.10
CA ASP A 241 4.25 -21.94 12.70
C ASP A 241 4.06 -20.43 12.60
N LEU A 242 5.18 -19.72 12.45
CA LEU A 242 5.22 -18.25 12.39
C LEU A 242 5.12 -17.69 10.95
N ARG A 243 4.77 -18.51 9.95
CA ARG A 243 4.79 -18.08 8.54
C ARG A 243 3.94 -16.84 8.28
N GLY A 244 2.74 -16.78 8.86
CA GLY A 244 1.82 -15.65 8.68
C GLY A 244 2.41 -14.34 9.24
N VAL A 245 2.80 -14.34 10.51
CA VAL A 245 3.38 -13.15 11.18
C VAL A 245 4.72 -12.75 10.59
N LYS A 246 5.55 -13.71 10.14
CA LYS A 246 6.83 -13.42 9.45
C LYS A 246 6.60 -12.70 8.13
N MET A 247 5.61 -13.12 7.34
CA MET A 247 5.26 -12.42 6.10
C MET A 247 4.71 -11.01 6.36
N ALA A 248 3.85 -10.85 7.38
CA ALA A 248 3.35 -9.54 7.79
C ALA A 248 4.49 -8.61 8.25
N PHE A 249 5.45 -9.14 9.00
CA PHE A 249 6.62 -8.40 9.45
C PHE A 249 7.54 -8.00 8.29
N ILE A 250 7.81 -8.89 7.33
CA ILE A 250 8.58 -8.58 6.12
C ILE A 250 7.91 -7.44 5.33
N ALA A 251 6.59 -7.51 5.13
CA ALA A 251 5.86 -6.45 4.46
C ALA A 251 5.95 -5.11 5.23
N THR A 252 5.88 -5.16 6.56
CA THR A 252 6.01 -3.98 7.42
C THR A 252 7.41 -3.37 7.35
N LYS A 253 8.48 -4.18 7.32
CA LYS A 253 9.85 -3.69 7.11
C LYS A 253 10.03 -3.00 5.76
N PHE A 254 9.42 -3.55 4.71
CA PHE A 254 9.43 -2.91 3.41
C PHE A 254 8.66 -1.58 3.42
N GLN A 255 7.52 -1.51 4.13
CA GLN A 255 6.79 -0.25 4.33
C GLN A 255 7.64 0.80 5.06
N ILE A 256 8.43 0.42 6.08
CA ILE A 256 9.39 1.33 6.73
C ILE A 256 10.38 1.88 5.71
N GLU A 257 10.90 1.05 4.80
CA GLU A 257 11.83 1.49 3.75
C GLU A 257 11.17 2.47 2.75
N LEU A 258 9.92 2.24 2.38
CA LEU A 258 9.16 3.14 1.49
C LEU A 258 8.86 4.51 2.11
N MET A 259 8.89 4.60 3.43
CA MET A 259 8.54 5.80 4.20
C MET A 259 9.77 6.61 4.67
N LYS A 260 10.97 6.23 4.24
CA LYS A 260 12.22 7.01 4.41
C LYS A 260 12.36 8.07 3.32
#